data_AF-G4XTT7-F1
#
_entry.id   AF-G4XTT7-F1
#
_cell.length_a   1.000
_cell.length_b   1.000
_cell.length_c   1.000
_cell.angle_alpha   90.00
_cell.angle_beta   90.00
_cell.angle_gamma   90.00
#
_symmetry.space_group_name_H-M   'P 1'
#
loop_
_entity.id
_entity.type
_entity.pdbx_description
1 polymer ?
#
loop_
_entity_poly.entity_id
_entity_poly.type
_entity_poly.pdbx_seq_one_letter_code
_entity_poly.pdbx_strand_id
1 'polypeptide(L)'
;NKYSQKGITKLNDFYTQHIEKNKYYNVEITKSSKTYKDIIDRKHDLMNIGIKEISQFYDAFKSLCDMYNELDKENQECEYYFRKANELVENFEKLNGNSDINENSSYRKILYTLSTDYDDFKNYFVKKCSGYTDLPTLSKIKTLQFSSITSKLIPVLLAFAIP
;
A
#
# COMPACT_ATOMS: atom_id res chain seq x y z
N ASN A 1 13.63 16.45 8.10
CA ASN A 1 13.19 16.01 9.45
C ASN A 1 14.36 16.19 10.42
N LYS A 2 14.23 17.02 11.48
CA LYS A 2 15.37 17.63 12.23
C LYS A 2 15.64 17.02 13.63
N TYR A 3 15.06 15.87 13.96
CA TYR A 3 15.33 15.15 15.21
C TYR A 3 15.64 13.69 14.92
N SER A 4 16.75 13.19 15.49
CA SER A 4 17.09 11.77 15.46
C SER A 4 16.06 10.99 16.29
N GLN A 5 15.14 10.30 15.62
CA GLN A 5 14.19 9.37 16.25
C GLN A 5 14.91 8.06 16.55
N LYS A 6 15.85 8.11 17.50
CA LYS A 6 16.66 6.95 17.90
C LYS A 6 15.72 5.83 18.40
N GLY A 7 15.71 4.71 17.67
CA GLY A 7 14.91 3.54 18.04
C GLY A 7 13.53 3.43 17.38
N ILE A 8 13.18 4.31 16.43
CA ILE A 8 11.99 4.12 15.59
C ILE A 8 12.41 3.48 14.27
N THR A 9 12.17 2.17 14.15
CA THR A 9 12.51 1.39 12.97
C THR A 9 11.26 0.88 12.25
N LYS A 10 10.18 0.64 12.99
CA LYS A 10 8.88 0.18 12.50
C LYS A 10 7.76 1.10 12.92
N LEU A 11 6.61 0.98 12.24
CA LEU A 11 5.40 1.72 12.60
C LEU A 11 4.98 1.46 14.05
N ASN A 12 5.14 0.22 14.54
CA ASN A 12 4.88 -0.12 15.93
C ASN A 12 5.71 0.71 16.93
N ASP A 13 6.98 0.95 16.62
CA ASP A 13 7.88 1.71 17.51
C ASP A 13 7.38 3.15 17.66
N PHE A 14 6.95 3.76 16.54
CA PHE A 14 6.34 5.08 16.53
C PHE A 14 5.03 5.10 17.33
N TYR A 15 4.18 4.11 17.11
CA TYR A 15 2.89 3.97 17.78
C TYR A 15 3.04 3.88 19.30
N THR A 16 3.87 2.96 19.82
CA THR A 16 4.10 2.77 21.26
C THR A 16 4.73 4.00 21.92
N GLN A 17 5.65 4.68 21.22
CA GLN A 17 6.35 5.83 21.80
C GLN A 17 5.49 7.11 21.81
N HIS A 18 4.64 7.33 20.80
CA HIS A 18 4.00 8.63 20.58
C HIS A 18 2.47 8.62 20.60
N ILE A 19 1.83 7.48 20.32
CA ILE A 19 0.37 7.40 20.19
C ILE A 19 -0.26 6.70 21.38
N GLU A 20 0.27 5.55 21.78
CA GLU A 20 -0.33 4.69 22.82
C GLU A 20 -0.52 5.41 24.16
N LYS A 21 0.42 6.30 24.52
CA LYS A 21 0.39 7.06 25.78
C LYS A 21 -0.43 8.35 25.70
N ASN A 22 -1.02 8.67 24.56
CA ASN A 22 -1.79 9.89 24.39
C ASN A 22 -3.10 9.80 25.19
N LYS A 23 -3.41 10.82 26.00
CA LYS A 23 -4.61 10.85 26.85
C LYS A 23 -5.93 10.72 26.07
N TYR A 24 -5.94 11.07 24.79
CA TYR A 24 -7.12 10.97 23.92
C TYR A 24 -7.23 9.62 23.20
N TYR A 25 -6.22 8.75 23.32
CA TYR A 25 -6.14 7.51 22.54
C TYR A 25 -7.28 6.53 22.84
N ASN A 26 -7.65 6.45 24.13
CA ASN A 26 -8.73 5.60 24.62
C ASN A 26 -10.06 6.37 24.78
N VAL A 27 -10.13 7.62 24.33
CA VAL A 27 -11.36 8.40 24.37
C VAL A 27 -12.22 8.02 23.16
N GLU A 28 -13.52 7.87 23.37
CA GLU A 28 -14.47 7.61 22.28
C GLU A 28 -14.42 8.75 21.26
N ILE A 29 -14.36 8.37 19.99
CA ILE A 29 -14.40 9.32 18.89
C ILE A 29 -15.81 9.90 18.82
N THR A 30 -15.95 11.23 18.77
CA THR A 30 -17.24 11.90 18.69
C THR A 30 -18.10 11.32 17.57
N LYS A 31 -19.34 10.92 17.87
CA LYS A 31 -20.29 10.24 16.96
C LYS A 31 -19.89 8.80 16.58
N SER A 32 -19.01 8.16 17.32
CA SER A 32 -18.66 6.74 17.19
C SER A 32 -18.70 6.05 18.56
N SER A 33 -19.00 4.75 18.57
CA SER A 33 -18.83 3.89 19.75
C SER A 33 -17.44 3.27 19.85
N LYS A 34 -16.48 3.79 19.07
CA LYS A 34 -15.11 3.27 18.95
C LYS A 34 -14.10 4.31 19.44
N THR A 35 -13.01 3.81 19.99
CA THR A 35 -11.81 4.59 20.31
C THR A 35 -10.79 4.53 19.17
N TYR A 36 -9.77 5.39 19.20
CA TYR A 36 -8.62 5.24 18.29
C TYR A 36 -7.93 3.90 18.49
N LYS A 37 -7.90 3.39 19.73
CA LYS A 37 -7.38 2.06 20.03
C LYS A 37 -8.09 0.94 19.28
N ASP A 38 -9.42 0.96 19.26
CA ASP A 38 -10.21 -0.05 18.54
C ASP A 38 -9.99 -0.04 17.02
N ILE A 39 -9.61 1.12 16.47
CA ILE A 39 -9.29 1.25 15.05
C ILE A 39 -7.90 0.68 14.77
N ILE A 40 -6.92 1.05 15.58
CA ILE A 40 -5.52 0.64 15.44
C ILE A 40 -5.36 -0.87 15.65
N ASP A 41 -6.01 -1.45 16.66
CA ASP A 41 -5.95 -2.88 16.95
C ASP A 41 -6.45 -3.73 15.75
N ARG A 42 -7.44 -3.22 15.00
CA ARG A 42 -7.93 -3.87 13.77
C ARG A 42 -6.96 -3.78 12.60
N LYS A 43 -5.98 -2.89 12.67
CA LYS A 43 -4.94 -2.65 11.65
C LYS A 43 -3.55 -3.03 12.16
N HIS A 44 -3.48 -3.86 13.22
CA HIS A 44 -2.21 -4.23 13.85
C HIS A 44 -1.25 -4.92 12.88
N ASP A 45 -1.77 -5.56 11.82
CA ASP A 45 -0.96 -6.22 10.80
C ASP A 45 -0.03 -5.21 10.09
N LEU A 46 -0.47 -3.96 9.94
CA LEU A 46 0.33 -2.87 9.34
C LEU A 46 1.47 -2.38 10.25
N MET A 47 1.44 -2.69 11.56
CA MET A 47 2.44 -2.20 12.54
C MET A 47 3.84 -2.74 12.30
N ASN A 48 3.94 -3.87 11.60
CA ASN A 48 5.21 -4.53 11.29
C ASN A 48 5.97 -3.89 10.13
N ILE A 49 5.38 -2.93 9.42
CA ILE A 49 6.02 -2.26 8.29
C ILE A 49 7.09 -1.30 8.83
N GLY A 50 8.25 -1.28 8.17
CA GLY A 50 9.35 -0.38 8.50
C GLY A 50 8.98 1.08 8.21
N ILE A 51 9.56 2.01 8.98
CA ILE A 51 9.20 3.44 8.89
C ILE A 51 9.62 4.05 7.56
N LYS A 52 10.72 3.56 6.97
CA LYS A 52 11.20 3.98 5.65
C LYS A 52 10.17 3.60 4.58
N GLU A 53 9.66 2.39 4.66
CA GLU A 53 8.69 1.83 3.72
C GLU A 53 7.34 2.53 3.83
N ILE A 54 6.88 2.81 5.06
CA ILE A 54 5.69 3.64 5.30
C ILE A 54 5.89 5.05 4.73
N SER A 55 7.06 5.66 4.91
CA SER A 55 7.33 7.01 4.38
C SER A 55 7.26 7.03 2.85
N GLN A 56 7.88 6.05 2.19
CA GLN A 56 7.86 5.96 0.73
C GLN A 56 6.44 5.70 0.19
N PHE A 57 5.67 4.84 0.87
CA PHE A 57 4.25 4.64 0.56
C PHE A 57 3.45 5.94 0.72
N TYR A 58 3.66 6.66 1.82
CA TYR A 58 2.96 7.90 2.12
C TYR A 58 3.23 8.96 1.06
N ASP A 59 4.45 9.07 0.54
CA ASP A 59 4.77 10.00 -0.54
C ASP A 59 3.95 9.71 -1.81
N ALA A 60 3.81 8.43 -2.18
CA ALA A 60 3.00 8.02 -3.33
C ALA A 60 1.49 8.22 -3.09
N PHE A 61 1.00 7.84 -1.90
CA PHE A 61 -0.39 8.04 -1.50
C PHE A 61 -0.76 9.53 -1.47
N LYS A 62 0.10 10.37 -0.91
CA LYS A 62 -0.08 11.83 -0.90
C LYS A 62 -0.16 12.38 -2.33
N SER A 63 0.73 11.93 -3.23
CA SER A 63 0.67 12.33 -4.64
C SER A 63 -0.67 11.98 -5.29
N LEU A 64 -1.25 10.81 -4.97
CA LEU A 64 -2.57 10.43 -5.46
C LEU A 64 -3.66 11.34 -4.90
N CYS A 65 -3.65 11.61 -3.60
CA CYS A 65 -4.60 12.54 -2.97
C CYS A 65 -4.50 13.95 -3.56
N ASP A 66 -3.29 14.45 -3.80
CA ASP A 66 -3.05 15.75 -4.42
C ASP A 66 -3.67 15.79 -5.83
N MET A 67 -3.51 14.72 -6.62
CA MET A 67 -4.17 14.62 -7.93
C MET A 67 -5.70 14.63 -7.81
N TYR A 68 -6.31 13.88 -6.88
CA TYR A 68 -7.77 13.94 -6.66
C TYR A 68 -8.24 15.34 -6.29
N ASN A 69 -7.59 15.97 -5.30
CA ASN A 69 -8.00 17.27 -4.77
C ASN A 69 -7.87 18.40 -5.80
N GLU A 70 -6.85 18.35 -6.65
CA GLU A 70 -6.60 19.36 -7.67
C GLU A 70 -7.45 19.13 -8.92
N LEU A 71 -7.73 17.87 -9.27
CA LEU A 71 -8.68 17.49 -10.32
C LEU A 71 -10.15 17.74 -9.94
N ASP A 72 -10.42 18.32 -8.77
CA ASP A 72 -11.77 18.78 -8.40
C ASP A 72 -11.98 20.29 -8.62
N LYS A 73 -10.91 21.05 -8.90
CA LYS A 73 -10.96 22.52 -9.03
C LYS A 73 -11.41 22.96 -10.42
N GLU A 74 -11.86 24.20 -10.64
CA GLU A 74 -12.22 24.65 -12.01
C GLU A 74 -10.97 24.90 -12.89
N ASN A 75 -11.12 24.83 -14.23
CA ASN A 75 -10.07 25.12 -15.23
C ASN A 75 -8.79 24.27 -15.11
N GLN A 76 -8.97 22.96 -15.11
CA GLN A 76 -7.89 21.99 -14.91
C GLN A 76 -7.13 21.71 -16.20
N GLU A 77 -5.79 21.70 -16.10
CA GLU A 77 -4.94 21.24 -17.19
C GLU A 77 -4.73 19.72 -17.08
N CYS A 78 -5.58 18.95 -17.76
CA CYS A 78 -5.51 17.49 -17.78
C CYS A 78 -4.13 16.92 -18.17
N GLU A 79 -3.37 17.64 -18.99
CA GLU A 79 -1.99 17.28 -19.35
C GLU A 79 -1.06 17.27 -18.14
N TYR A 80 -1.21 18.22 -17.21
CA TYR A 80 -0.40 18.27 -15.99
C TYR A 80 -0.65 17.02 -15.12
N TYR A 81 -1.91 16.62 -14.94
CA TYR A 81 -2.23 15.43 -14.15
C TYR A 81 -1.86 14.14 -14.86
N PHE A 82 -1.89 14.10 -16.20
CA PHE A 82 -1.33 12.99 -16.96
C PHE A 82 0.18 12.82 -16.68
N ARG A 83 0.94 13.92 -16.61
CA ARG A 83 2.36 13.87 -16.22
C ARG A 83 2.54 13.41 -14.78
N LYS A 84 1.72 13.89 -13.84
CA LYS A 84 1.73 13.42 -12.44
C LYS A 84 1.39 11.95 -12.29
N ALA A 85 0.47 11.43 -13.09
CA ALA A 85 0.15 10.02 -13.14
C ALA A 85 1.35 9.18 -13.59
N ASN A 86 2.17 9.65 -14.54
CA ASN A 86 3.43 9.00 -14.92
C ASN A 86 4.45 9.00 -13.76
N GLU A 87 4.62 10.14 -13.06
CA GLU A 87 5.49 10.21 -11.87
C GLU A 87 5.06 9.22 -10.78
N LEU A 88 3.74 9.06 -10.58
CA LEU A 88 3.20 8.09 -9.63
C LEU A 88 3.52 6.65 -10.05
N VAL A 89 3.35 6.30 -11.33
CA VAL A 89 3.72 4.96 -11.85
C VAL A 89 5.20 4.68 -11.59
N GLU A 90 6.10 5.62 -11.91
CA GLU A 90 7.54 5.45 -11.68
C GLU A 90 7.88 5.24 -10.20
N ASN A 91 7.20 5.96 -9.31
CA ASN A 91 7.37 5.79 -7.88
C ASN A 91 6.80 4.45 -7.40
N PHE A 92 5.66 4.02 -7.92
CA PHE A 92 5.08 2.71 -7.64
C PHE A 92 6.01 1.57 -8.06
N GLU A 93 6.69 1.67 -9.21
CA GLU A 93 7.69 0.68 -9.63
C GLU A 93 8.82 0.52 -8.61
N LYS A 94 9.28 1.62 -8.00
CA LYS A 94 10.31 1.57 -6.95
C LYS A 94 9.79 0.88 -5.70
N LEU A 95 8.53 1.15 -5.31
CA LEU A 95 7.88 0.49 -4.17
C LEU A 95 7.69 -1.02 -4.42
N ASN A 96 7.16 -1.38 -5.59
CA ASN A 96 6.88 -2.75 -6.01
C ASN A 96 8.16 -3.56 -6.33
N GLY A 97 9.27 -2.88 -6.61
CA GLY A 97 10.56 -3.50 -6.93
C GLY A 97 11.35 -4.00 -5.73
N ASN A 98 11.02 -3.56 -4.51
CA ASN A 98 11.81 -3.86 -3.33
C ASN A 98 11.56 -5.28 -2.80
N SER A 99 12.46 -6.21 -3.15
CA SER A 99 12.36 -7.65 -2.90
C SER A 99 12.19 -8.03 -1.43
N ASP A 100 12.91 -7.35 -0.53
CA ASP A 100 12.90 -7.66 0.91
C ASP A 100 11.56 -7.29 1.55
N ILE A 101 10.85 -6.31 0.96
CA ILE A 101 9.52 -5.88 1.42
C ILE A 101 8.40 -6.67 0.71
N ASN A 102 8.67 -7.16 -0.50
CA ASN A 102 7.73 -8.00 -1.22
C ASN A 102 7.41 -9.30 -0.48
N GLU A 103 8.16 -9.72 0.54
CA GLU A 103 7.76 -10.86 1.40
C GLU A 103 6.79 -10.46 2.53
N ASN A 104 6.68 -9.17 2.85
CA ASN A 104 5.81 -8.66 3.91
C ASN A 104 4.36 -8.57 3.42
N SER A 105 3.50 -9.47 3.93
CA SER A 105 2.08 -9.53 3.58
C SER A 105 1.33 -8.22 3.89
N SER A 106 1.76 -7.48 4.93
CA SER A 106 1.15 -6.21 5.32
C SER A 106 1.54 -5.07 4.39
N TYR A 107 2.78 -5.03 3.92
CA TYR A 107 3.19 -4.02 2.93
C TYR A 107 2.48 -4.23 1.59
N ARG A 108 2.33 -5.49 1.17
CA ARG A 108 1.54 -5.79 -0.03
C ARG A 108 0.09 -5.32 0.09
N LYS A 109 -0.55 -5.46 1.26
CA LYS A 109 -1.92 -4.97 1.47
C LYS A 109 -2.02 -3.48 1.19
N ILE A 110 -1.09 -2.66 1.67
CA ILE A 110 -1.14 -1.21 1.41
C ILE A 110 -0.83 -0.88 -0.05
N LEU A 111 0.07 -1.62 -0.72
CA LEU A 111 0.28 -1.47 -2.16
C LEU A 111 -0.97 -1.82 -2.98
N TYR A 112 -1.69 -2.88 -2.60
CA TYR A 112 -2.97 -3.23 -3.23
C TYR A 112 -3.99 -2.11 -3.04
N THR A 113 -4.09 -1.53 -1.83
CA THR A 113 -4.98 -0.38 -1.60
C THR A 113 -4.62 0.79 -2.51
N LEU A 114 -3.34 1.19 -2.57
CA LEU A 114 -2.90 2.28 -3.47
C LEU A 114 -3.18 1.97 -4.94
N SER A 115 -3.01 0.71 -5.36
CA SER A 115 -3.31 0.30 -6.75
C SER A 115 -4.79 0.42 -7.06
N THR A 116 -5.66 -0.08 -6.17
CA THR A 116 -7.11 0.03 -6.34
C THR A 116 -7.56 1.49 -6.35
N ASP A 117 -7.07 2.30 -5.42
CA ASP A 117 -7.40 3.72 -5.35
C ASP A 117 -6.92 4.48 -6.60
N TYR A 118 -5.78 4.07 -7.18
CA TYR A 118 -5.31 4.64 -8.43
C TYR A 118 -6.19 4.23 -9.62
N ASP A 119 -6.62 2.97 -9.71
CA ASP A 119 -7.55 2.52 -10.76
C ASP A 119 -8.88 3.30 -10.71
N ASP A 120 -9.37 3.56 -9.49
CA ASP A 120 -10.53 4.44 -9.28
C ASP A 120 -10.24 5.88 -9.72
N PHE A 121 -9.03 6.38 -9.48
CA PHE A 121 -8.60 7.70 -9.96
C PHE A 121 -8.56 7.75 -11.49
N LYS A 122 -8.06 6.71 -12.16
CA LYS A 122 -8.06 6.65 -13.64
C LYS A 122 -9.47 6.81 -14.19
N ASN A 123 -10.43 6.08 -13.61
CA ASN A 123 -11.84 6.15 -13.98
C ASN A 123 -12.42 7.54 -13.72
N TYR A 124 -12.01 8.18 -12.62
CA TYR A 124 -12.40 9.55 -12.30
C TYR A 124 -11.83 10.56 -13.30
N PHE A 125 -10.55 10.42 -13.62
CA PHE A 125 -9.82 11.28 -14.55
C PHE A 125 -10.44 11.31 -15.94
N VAL A 126 -10.72 10.15 -16.54
CA VAL A 126 -11.32 10.06 -17.87
C VAL A 126 -12.69 10.74 -17.95
N LYS A 127 -13.46 10.77 -16.85
CA LYS A 127 -14.74 11.49 -16.79
C LYS A 127 -14.59 13.00 -16.74
N LYS A 128 -13.49 13.51 -16.16
CA LYS A 128 -13.22 14.95 -16.00
C LYS A 128 -12.43 15.54 -17.16
N CYS A 129 -11.57 14.74 -17.78
CA CYS A 129 -10.61 15.18 -18.78
C CYS A 129 -11.00 14.72 -20.19
N SER A 130 -11.82 15.52 -20.86
CA SER A 130 -12.20 15.28 -22.25
C SER A 130 -10.97 15.24 -23.16
N GLY A 131 -10.90 14.22 -24.02
CA GLY A 131 -9.76 13.98 -24.92
C GLY A 131 -8.71 13.00 -24.38
N TYR A 132 -8.79 12.62 -23.10
CA TYR A 132 -8.02 11.51 -22.55
C TYR A 132 -8.90 10.27 -22.42
N THR A 133 -8.42 9.14 -22.92
CA THR A 133 -9.13 7.85 -22.84
C THR A 133 -8.63 6.95 -21.73
N ASP A 134 -7.38 7.16 -21.27
CA ASP A 134 -6.79 6.43 -20.16
C ASP A 134 -5.60 7.19 -19.54
N LEU A 135 -5.15 6.70 -18.39
CA LEU A 135 -3.88 7.06 -17.75
C LEU A 135 -2.88 5.89 -17.82
N PRO A 136 -1.58 6.16 -17.60
CA PRO A 136 -0.58 5.13 -17.35
C PRO A 136 -1.06 4.07 -16.36
N THR A 137 -0.63 2.82 -16.54
CA THR A 137 -1.07 1.70 -15.68
C THR A 137 0.07 1.27 -14.77
N LEU A 138 -0.25 0.94 -13.53
CA LEU A 138 0.72 0.39 -12.57
C LEU A 138 1.14 -1.02 -13.00
N SER A 139 2.39 -1.42 -12.73
CA SER A 139 2.75 -2.83 -12.87
C SER A 139 1.99 -3.72 -11.90
N LYS A 140 1.86 -4.99 -12.26
CA LYS A 140 1.30 -5.99 -11.35
C LYS A 140 2.17 -6.08 -10.09
N ILE A 141 1.52 -6.04 -8.93
CA ILE A 141 2.21 -6.21 -7.64
C ILE A 141 2.95 -7.55 -7.63
N LYS A 142 4.25 -7.50 -7.37
CA LYS A 142 5.13 -8.69 -7.40
C LYS A 142 4.73 -9.64 -6.28
N THR A 143 4.06 -10.71 -6.67
CA THR A 143 3.76 -11.84 -5.78
C THR A 143 4.83 -12.91 -5.95
N LEU A 144 5.25 -13.54 -4.85
CA LEU A 144 6.06 -14.75 -4.94
C LEU A 144 5.23 -15.77 -5.74
N GLN A 145 5.64 -16.05 -6.97
CA GLN A 145 5.32 -17.34 -7.58
C GLN A 145 6.08 -18.34 -6.72
N PHE A 146 5.37 -19.00 -5.78
CA PHE A 146 5.82 -20.32 -5.40
C PHE A 146 5.82 -21.09 -6.71
N SER A 147 7.00 -21.26 -7.30
CA SER A 147 7.24 -22.37 -8.21
C SER A 147 6.64 -23.56 -7.48
N SER A 148 5.51 -24.07 -7.95
CA SER A 148 4.98 -25.32 -7.45
C SER A 148 6.10 -26.31 -7.72
N ILE A 149 6.89 -26.60 -6.69
CA ILE A 149 7.70 -27.80 -6.62
C ILE A 149 6.64 -28.88 -6.63
N THR A 150 6.23 -29.24 -7.85
CA THR A 150 5.51 -30.46 -8.15
C THR A 150 6.36 -31.51 -7.51
N SER A 151 5.93 -31.99 -6.34
CA SER A 151 6.53 -33.15 -5.73
C SER A 151 6.44 -34.22 -6.79
N LYS A 152 7.57 -34.56 -7.41
CA LYS A 152 7.73 -35.84 -8.06
C LYS A 152 7.53 -36.86 -6.94
N LEU A 153 6.28 -37.23 -6.69
CA LEU A 153 5.92 -38.43 -5.96
C LEU A 153 6.52 -39.56 -6.79
N ILE A 154 7.69 -40.01 -6.39
CA ILE A 154 8.31 -41.21 -6.95
C ILE A 154 7.35 -42.35 -6.61
N PRO A 155 6.79 -43.07 -7.60
CA PRO A 155 5.91 -44.20 -7.36
C PRO A 155 6.73 -45.41 -6.90
N VAL A 156 7.32 -45.35 -5.71
CA VAL A 156 7.95 -46.51 -5.05
C VAL A 156 6.89 -47.48 -4.50
N LEU A 157 5.61 -47.08 -4.48
CA LEU A 157 4.50 -47.86 -3.92
C LEU A 157 3.88 -48.91 -4.85
N LEU A 158 4.42 -49.16 -6.05
CA LEU A 158 3.93 -50.24 -6.94
C LEU A 158 4.68 -51.58 -6.81
N ALA A 159 5.63 -51.71 -5.88
CA ALA A 159 6.44 -52.94 -5.74
C ALA A 159 5.89 -53.99 -4.75
N PHE A 160 4.75 -53.75 -4.11
CA PHE A 160 4.13 -54.74 -3.21
C PHE A 160 2.73 -55.11 -3.70
N ALA A 161 2.67 -55.66 -4.90
CA ALA A 161 1.62 -56.61 -5.24
C ALA A 161 2.30 -57.87 -5.77
N ILE A 162 1.81 -59.01 -5.29
CA ILE A 162 2.04 -60.41 -5.71
C ILE A 162 3.00 -61.19 -4.79
N PRO A 163 2.62 -62.42 -4.38
CA PRO A 163 1.59 -63.29 -4.98
C PRO A 163 0.23 -63.30 -4.28
#